data_AF-A0A930A6T3-F1
#
_entry.id   AF-A0A930A6T3-F1
#
_cell.length_a   1.000
_cell.length_b   1.000
_cell.length_c   1.000
_cell.angle_alpha   90.00
_cell.angle_beta   90.00
_cell.angle_gamma   90.00
#
_symmetry.space_group_name_H-M   'P 1'
#
loop_
_entity.id
_entity.type
_entity.pdbx_description
1 polymer ?
#
loop_
_entity_poly.entity_id
_entity_poly.type
_entity_poly.pdbx_seq_one_letter_code
_entity_poly.pdbx_strand_id
1 'polypeptide(L)'
;QIFPVLHHHNIYKSINLGVNLLGATKENAYADQCKGYYARVKIRPYQGSDQYMKTNKRETAIYPETMKYFEKIVQLCKENQVELIMVSSPSPKNWSDERHDVIQALCDKYGITYYDLNKLDNALALDWTTDTLDRGDHLNINGSKKVNAYFGKILKEKYHIPDHRGEADYAIWDQQAAELKLY
;
A
#
# COMPACT_ATOMS: atom_id res chain seq x y z
N GLN A 1 15.20 -20.51 -4.85
CA GLN A 1 15.71 -19.12 -4.98
C GLN A 1 14.49 -18.24 -5.22
N ILE A 2 14.11 -17.40 -4.24
CA ILE A 2 12.93 -16.53 -4.34
C ILE A 2 13.39 -15.23 -4.99
N PHE A 3 12.88 -14.94 -6.18
CA PHE A 3 13.13 -13.67 -6.86
C PHE A 3 12.41 -12.55 -6.09
N PRO A 4 13.09 -11.47 -5.65
CA PRO A 4 12.47 -10.46 -4.82
C PRO A 4 11.63 -9.52 -5.68
N VAL A 5 10.43 -9.96 -6.03
CA VAL A 5 9.46 -9.25 -6.90
C VAL A 5 9.19 -7.83 -6.40
N LEU A 6 9.19 -7.61 -5.09
CA LEU A 6 8.98 -6.29 -4.48
C LEU A 6 10.19 -5.35 -4.63
N HIS A 7 11.41 -5.89 -4.62
CA HIS A 7 12.65 -5.11 -4.78
C HIS A 7 12.84 -4.63 -6.23
N HIS A 8 12.22 -5.34 -7.18
CA HIS A 8 12.53 -5.27 -8.60
C HIS A 8 11.26 -5.17 -9.47
N HIS A 9 10.22 -4.49 -8.97
CA HIS A 9 8.91 -4.39 -9.64
C HIS A 9 8.92 -3.66 -11.00
N ASN A 10 10.06 -3.11 -11.44
CA ASN A 10 10.26 -2.54 -12.77
C ASN A 10 11.46 -3.17 -13.52
N ILE A 11 12.15 -4.16 -12.95
CA ILE A 11 13.32 -4.78 -13.62
C ILE A 11 12.91 -5.48 -14.91
N TYR A 12 11.68 -6.01 -14.97
CA TYR A 12 11.14 -6.59 -16.20
C TYR A 12 10.99 -5.55 -17.34
N LYS A 13 10.90 -4.24 -17.00
CA LYS A 13 10.84 -3.14 -17.98
C LYS A 13 12.23 -2.74 -18.49
N SER A 14 13.30 -3.16 -17.82
CA SER A 14 14.66 -2.67 -18.07
C SER A 14 15.70 -3.78 -18.08
N ILE A 15 15.34 -5.01 -18.49
CA ILE A 15 16.29 -6.13 -18.62
C ILE A 15 17.36 -5.75 -19.66
N ASN A 16 18.46 -5.19 -19.17
CA ASN A 16 19.73 -5.08 -19.87
C ASN A 16 20.75 -5.84 -18.99
N LEU A 17 21.23 -6.96 -19.52
CA LEU A 17 22.04 -7.97 -18.82
C LEU A 17 23.36 -7.44 -18.23
N GLY A 18 23.77 -6.22 -18.58
CA GLY A 18 25.02 -5.61 -18.12
C GLY A 18 24.94 -4.72 -16.87
N VAL A 19 23.75 -4.30 -16.40
CA VAL A 19 23.63 -3.24 -15.35
C VAL A 19 22.93 -3.71 -14.08
N ASN A 20 22.01 -4.68 -14.18
CA ASN A 20 21.08 -4.98 -13.09
C ASN A 20 21.53 -6.06 -12.10
N LEU A 21 22.68 -6.72 -12.29
CA LEU A 21 23.13 -7.78 -11.37
C LEU A 21 24.11 -7.33 -10.28
N LEU A 22 24.66 -6.12 -10.37
CA LEU A 22 25.78 -5.69 -9.49
C LEU A 22 25.66 -4.25 -8.93
N GLY A 23 24.58 -3.52 -9.22
CA GLY A 23 24.49 -2.09 -8.89
C GLY A 23 23.58 -1.77 -7.70
N ALA A 24 24.12 -1.79 -6.48
CA ALA A 24 23.49 -1.10 -5.35
C ALA A 24 23.50 0.42 -5.61
N THR A 25 22.45 0.96 -6.23
CA THR A 25 22.28 2.41 -6.27
C THR A 25 21.97 2.91 -4.85
N LYS A 26 22.31 4.16 -4.53
CA LYS A 26 21.96 4.76 -3.22
C LYS A 26 20.45 4.69 -2.94
N GLU A 27 19.64 4.78 -3.99
CA GLU A 27 18.19 4.64 -3.91
C GLU A 27 17.75 3.22 -3.56
N ASN A 28 18.39 2.19 -4.12
CA ASN A 28 18.11 0.79 -3.78
C ASN A 28 18.55 0.46 -2.35
N ALA A 29 19.69 1.00 -1.91
CA ALA A 29 20.16 0.85 -0.53
C ALA A 29 19.20 1.51 0.48
N TYR A 30 18.67 2.69 0.17
CA TYR A 30 17.67 3.35 1.01
C TYR A 30 16.32 2.59 1.06
N ALA A 31 15.86 2.09 -0.09
CA ALA A 31 14.68 1.25 -0.16
C ALA A 31 14.85 -0.05 0.64
N ASP A 32 16.04 -0.64 0.65
CA ASP A 32 16.35 -1.85 1.43
C ASP A 32 16.30 -1.61 2.95
N GLN A 33 16.82 -0.46 3.41
CA GLN A 33 16.64 -0.01 4.80
C GLN A 33 15.16 0.16 5.15
N CYS A 34 14.37 0.70 4.23
CA CYS A 34 12.93 0.86 4.36
C CYS A 34 12.12 -0.40 3.97
N LYS A 35 12.75 -1.58 3.81
CA LYS A 35 12.08 -2.86 3.50
C LYS A 35 11.20 -2.82 2.25
N GLY A 36 11.68 -2.12 1.23
CA GLY A 36 10.99 -1.91 -0.04
C GLY A 36 10.10 -0.67 -0.09
N TYR A 37 9.88 0.02 1.04
CA TYR A 37 9.18 1.31 1.02
C TYR A 37 10.09 2.42 0.49
N TYR A 38 9.57 3.27 -0.40
CA TYR A 38 10.29 4.44 -0.87
C TYR A 38 9.63 5.70 -0.30
N ALA A 39 10.21 6.26 0.77
CA ALA A 39 9.71 7.49 1.36
C ALA A 39 9.83 8.65 0.36
N ARG A 40 8.70 9.26 0.00
CA ARG A 40 8.65 10.45 -0.86
C ARG A 40 8.18 11.63 -0.02
N VAL A 41 8.99 12.68 0.01
CA VAL A 41 8.67 13.95 0.71
C VAL A 41 8.09 15.01 -0.23
N LYS A 42 8.10 14.76 -1.53
CA LYS A 42 7.59 15.70 -2.53
C LYS A 42 6.09 15.89 -2.36
N ILE A 43 5.67 17.14 -2.53
CA ILE A 43 4.27 17.55 -2.44
C ILE A 43 3.82 18.08 -3.79
N ARG A 44 2.73 17.53 -4.32
CA ARG A 44 1.99 18.13 -5.42
C ARG A 44 0.53 18.18 -5.01
N PRO A 45 0.05 19.33 -4.51
CA PRO A 45 -1.26 19.45 -3.90
C PRO A 45 -2.37 18.88 -4.80
N TYR A 46 -3.29 18.13 -4.19
CA TYR A 46 -4.62 17.92 -4.73
C TYR A 46 -5.52 18.99 -4.14
N GLN A 47 -6.10 19.83 -4.98
CA GLN A 47 -6.88 21.00 -4.54
C GLN A 47 -8.30 20.64 -4.07
N GLY A 48 -8.51 19.41 -3.58
CA GLY A 48 -9.76 18.98 -2.95
C GLY A 48 -11.00 19.34 -3.74
N SER A 49 -11.37 18.55 -4.76
CA SER A 49 -12.67 18.80 -5.41
C SER A 49 -13.79 18.17 -4.59
N ASP A 50 -14.97 18.80 -4.57
CA ASP A 50 -16.24 18.23 -4.06
C ASP A 50 -16.64 16.88 -4.69
N GLN A 51 -15.85 16.45 -5.67
CA GLN A 51 -15.93 15.23 -6.46
C GLN A 51 -15.04 14.09 -5.95
N TYR A 52 -14.41 14.22 -4.78
CA TYR A 52 -13.67 13.10 -4.18
C TYR A 52 -14.57 11.86 -4.16
N MET A 53 -14.10 10.77 -4.75
CA MET A 53 -14.83 9.52 -4.99
C MET A 53 -16.02 9.57 -5.96
N LYS A 54 -16.60 10.73 -6.26
CA LYS A 54 -17.87 10.84 -7.01
C LYS A 54 -17.72 10.67 -8.51
N THR A 55 -16.53 10.85 -9.07
CA THR A 55 -16.32 10.73 -10.52
C THR A 55 -15.46 9.55 -10.85
N ASN A 56 -15.93 8.73 -11.78
CA ASN A 56 -15.11 7.71 -12.41
C ASN A 56 -15.00 7.99 -13.91
N LYS A 57 -13.77 8.00 -14.41
CA LYS A 57 -13.47 8.24 -15.84
C LYS A 57 -12.93 7.00 -16.53
N ARG A 58 -12.92 5.85 -15.85
CA ARG A 58 -12.29 4.62 -16.31
C ARG A 58 -13.21 3.42 -16.10
N GLU A 59 -13.00 2.40 -16.91
CA GLU A 59 -13.65 1.10 -16.73
C GLU A 59 -13.42 0.56 -15.31
N THR A 60 -14.49 0.01 -14.72
CA THR A 60 -14.49 -0.63 -13.40
C THR A 60 -14.47 -2.16 -13.48
N ALA A 61 -14.67 -2.72 -14.67
CA ALA A 61 -14.63 -4.16 -14.88
C ALA A 61 -13.28 -4.72 -14.45
N ILE A 62 -13.31 -5.79 -13.66
CA ILE A 62 -12.10 -6.49 -13.25
C ILE A 62 -11.68 -7.38 -14.40
N TYR A 63 -10.48 -7.16 -14.93
CA TYR A 63 -9.96 -7.95 -16.04
C TYR A 63 -9.87 -9.44 -15.67
N PRO A 64 -10.14 -10.36 -16.62
CA PRO A 64 -10.08 -11.81 -16.36
C PRO A 64 -8.75 -12.28 -15.77
N GLU A 65 -7.64 -11.70 -16.22
CA GLU A 65 -6.31 -11.98 -15.71
C GLU A 65 -6.16 -11.55 -14.25
N THR A 66 -6.68 -10.38 -13.88
CA THR A 66 -6.70 -9.91 -12.49
C THR A 66 -7.51 -10.86 -11.61
N MET A 67 -8.71 -11.26 -12.07
CA MET A 67 -9.55 -12.22 -11.36
C MET A 67 -8.85 -13.57 -11.16
N LYS A 68 -8.17 -14.09 -12.19
CA LYS A 68 -7.40 -15.34 -12.11
C LYS A 68 -6.34 -15.30 -11.02
N TYR A 69 -5.61 -14.19 -10.87
CA TYR A 69 -4.59 -14.07 -9.82
C TYR A 69 -5.19 -13.80 -8.45
N PHE A 70 -6.28 -13.04 -8.38
CA PHE A 70 -7.04 -12.87 -7.15
C PHE A 70 -7.49 -14.21 -6.57
N GLU A 71 -8.12 -15.07 -7.37
CA GLU A 71 -8.57 -16.39 -6.94
C GLU A 71 -7.42 -17.29 -6.47
N LYS A 72 -6.25 -17.21 -7.11
CA LYS A 72 -5.04 -17.92 -6.67
C LYS A 72 -4.56 -17.44 -5.29
N ILE A 73 -4.62 -16.15 -5.02
CA ILE A 73 -4.26 -15.59 -3.70
C ILE A 73 -5.24 -16.07 -2.65
N VAL A 74 -6.55 -16.00 -2.93
CA VAL A 74 -7.60 -16.50 -2.01
C VAL A 74 -7.37 -17.98 -1.69
N GLN A 75 -7.15 -18.81 -2.71
CA GLN A 75 -6.92 -20.23 -2.54
C GLN A 75 -5.66 -20.51 -1.71
N LEU A 76 -4.56 -19.80 -1.99
CA LEU A 76 -3.30 -19.96 -1.26
C LEU A 76 -3.46 -19.59 0.23
N CYS A 77 -4.13 -18.48 0.53
CA CYS A 77 -4.42 -18.08 1.91
C CYS A 77 -5.26 -19.14 2.63
N LYS A 78 -6.29 -19.68 1.96
CA LYS A 78 -7.14 -20.74 2.51
C LYS A 78 -6.37 -22.03 2.80
N GLU A 79 -5.52 -22.48 1.88
CA GLU A 79 -4.69 -23.68 2.04
C GLU A 79 -3.71 -23.56 3.21
N ASN A 80 -3.21 -22.34 3.45
CA ASN A 80 -2.24 -22.07 4.52
C ASN A 80 -2.90 -21.56 5.81
N GLN A 81 -4.23 -21.58 5.91
CA GLN A 81 -4.98 -21.10 7.08
C GLN A 81 -4.64 -19.65 7.47
N VAL A 82 -4.36 -18.82 6.46
CA VAL A 82 -4.07 -17.40 6.60
C VAL A 82 -5.34 -16.61 6.34
N GLU A 83 -5.70 -15.73 7.28
CA GLU A 83 -6.79 -14.78 7.06
C GLU A 83 -6.38 -13.75 6.00
N LEU A 84 -7.17 -13.67 4.92
CA LEU A 84 -6.99 -12.69 3.87
C LEU A 84 -7.90 -11.49 4.12
N ILE A 85 -7.31 -10.30 4.08
CA ILE A 85 -8.02 -9.02 4.13
C ILE A 85 -7.64 -8.18 2.93
N MET A 86 -8.58 -7.39 2.43
CA MET A 86 -8.36 -6.46 1.35
C MET A 86 -8.30 -5.03 1.89
N VAL A 87 -7.43 -4.19 1.35
CA VAL A 87 -7.27 -2.79 1.80
C VAL A 87 -7.08 -1.91 0.58
N SER A 88 -7.80 -0.80 0.52
CA SER A 88 -7.55 0.26 -0.47
C SER A 88 -7.02 1.50 0.21
N SER A 89 -5.86 1.97 -0.26
CA SER A 89 -5.26 3.22 0.22
C SER A 89 -5.97 4.44 -0.39
N PRO A 90 -6.02 5.59 0.32
CA PRO A 90 -6.61 6.81 -0.19
C PRO A 90 -5.99 7.31 -1.49
N SER A 91 -6.79 7.50 -2.54
CA SER A 91 -6.36 7.97 -3.87
C SER A 91 -7.49 8.72 -4.59
N PRO A 92 -7.61 10.06 -4.41
CA PRO A 92 -8.57 10.90 -5.13
C PRO A 92 -8.62 10.72 -6.65
N LYS A 93 -7.49 10.32 -7.26
CA LYS A 93 -7.35 10.26 -8.73
C LYS A 93 -7.70 8.90 -9.33
N ASN A 94 -7.52 7.81 -8.61
CA ASN A 94 -7.73 6.45 -9.12
C ASN A 94 -8.86 5.68 -8.43
N TRP A 95 -9.47 6.26 -7.39
CA TRP A 95 -10.56 5.64 -6.66
C TRP A 95 -11.88 6.39 -6.85
N SER A 96 -12.98 5.65 -6.77
CA SER A 96 -14.35 6.14 -6.92
C SER A 96 -15.34 5.25 -6.18
N ASP A 97 -16.53 5.76 -5.89
CA ASP A 97 -17.60 4.98 -5.25
C ASP A 97 -17.97 3.75 -6.10
N GLU A 98 -18.03 3.88 -7.43
CA GLU A 98 -18.26 2.74 -8.33
C GLU A 98 -17.17 1.66 -8.22
N ARG A 99 -15.90 2.05 -7.97
CA ARG A 99 -14.80 1.08 -7.78
C ARG A 99 -14.89 0.44 -6.40
N HIS A 100 -15.25 1.21 -5.38
CA HIS A 100 -15.57 0.69 -4.07
C HIS A 100 -16.65 -0.40 -4.16
N ASP A 101 -17.78 -0.12 -4.81
CA ASP A 101 -18.89 -1.06 -4.92
C ASP A 101 -18.48 -2.37 -5.60
N VAL A 102 -17.69 -2.29 -6.67
CA VAL A 102 -17.17 -3.47 -7.38
C VAL A 102 -16.25 -4.31 -6.49
N ILE A 103 -15.32 -3.68 -5.76
CA ILE A 103 -14.40 -4.41 -4.88
C ILE A 103 -15.09 -4.92 -3.62
N GLN A 104 -16.04 -4.16 -3.05
CA GLN A 104 -16.85 -4.59 -1.92
C GLN A 104 -17.66 -5.84 -2.30
N ALA A 105 -18.38 -5.82 -3.42
CA ALA A 105 -19.13 -6.98 -3.90
C ALA A 105 -18.23 -8.19 -4.17
N LEU A 106 -17.01 -7.98 -4.69
CA LEU A 106 -16.02 -9.04 -4.84
C LEU A 106 -15.61 -9.61 -3.48
N CYS A 107 -15.28 -8.77 -2.51
CA CYS A 107 -14.86 -9.21 -1.18
C CYS A 107 -15.99 -9.97 -0.47
N ASP A 108 -17.23 -9.49 -0.55
CA ASP A 108 -18.42 -10.14 -0.01
C ASP A 108 -18.62 -11.55 -0.60
N LYS A 109 -18.45 -11.68 -1.92
CA LYS A 109 -18.57 -12.98 -2.62
C LYS A 109 -17.59 -14.03 -2.08
N TYR A 110 -16.37 -13.63 -1.70
CA TYR A 110 -15.35 -14.55 -1.19
C TYR A 110 -15.24 -14.55 0.34
N GLY A 111 -16.11 -13.80 1.04
CA GLY A 111 -16.07 -13.69 2.51
C GLY A 111 -14.82 -13.00 3.05
N ILE A 112 -14.26 -12.06 2.30
CA ILE A 112 -13.02 -11.33 2.64
C ILE A 112 -13.39 -10.02 3.32
N THR A 113 -12.77 -9.71 4.46
CA THR A 113 -12.93 -8.39 5.08
C THR A 113 -12.25 -7.33 4.22
N TYR A 114 -12.98 -6.27 3.87
CA TYR A 114 -12.47 -5.15 3.08
C TYR A 114 -12.40 -3.85 3.90
N TYR A 115 -11.23 -3.22 3.91
CA TYR A 115 -11.00 -1.89 4.46
C TYR A 115 -10.76 -0.88 3.34
N ASP A 116 -11.81 -0.21 2.90
CA ASP A 116 -11.64 0.93 2.00
C ASP A 116 -11.32 2.20 2.80
N LEU A 117 -10.04 2.53 2.88
CA LEU A 117 -9.59 3.70 3.62
C LEU A 117 -9.97 5.01 2.91
N ASN A 118 -10.42 4.96 1.65
CA ASN A 118 -10.97 6.13 0.96
C ASN A 118 -12.31 6.58 1.55
N LYS A 119 -13.07 5.66 2.15
CA LYS A 119 -14.40 5.92 2.75
C LYS A 119 -14.31 6.44 4.19
N LEU A 120 -13.09 6.59 4.72
CA LEU A 120 -12.84 7.05 6.07
C LEU A 120 -12.74 8.58 6.12
N ASP A 121 -13.84 9.26 5.74
CA ASP A 121 -14.00 10.71 5.61
C ASP A 121 -12.90 11.54 6.31
N ASN A 122 -13.10 11.83 7.60
CA ASN A 122 -12.19 12.66 8.41
C ASN A 122 -11.35 11.85 9.40
N ALA A 123 -11.58 10.53 9.51
CA ALA A 123 -10.91 9.70 10.52
C ALA A 123 -9.39 9.62 10.28
N LEU A 124 -8.95 9.76 9.04
CA LEU A 124 -7.52 9.79 8.68
C LEU A 124 -6.89 11.18 8.80
N ALA A 125 -7.69 12.24 8.91
CA ALA A 125 -7.23 13.63 8.94
C ALA A 125 -6.23 13.99 7.81
N LEU A 126 -6.45 13.47 6.60
CA LEU A 126 -5.59 13.75 5.45
C LEU A 126 -5.78 15.19 4.96
N ASP A 127 -4.66 15.91 4.84
CA ASP A 127 -4.62 17.21 4.17
C ASP A 127 -4.10 16.99 2.75
N TRP A 128 -5.01 16.98 1.79
CA TRP A 128 -4.67 16.76 0.38
C TRP A 128 -3.78 17.85 -0.24
N THR A 129 -3.56 18.97 0.44
CA THR A 129 -2.60 19.97 -0.01
C THR A 129 -1.16 19.62 0.38
N THR A 130 -0.95 18.82 1.43
CA THR A 130 0.38 18.46 1.96
C THR A 130 0.70 16.97 1.99
N ASP A 131 -0.30 16.10 1.92
CA ASP A 131 -0.18 14.66 2.23
C ASP A 131 -0.12 13.76 0.98
N THR A 132 -0.10 14.38 -0.20
CA THR A 132 -0.03 13.67 -1.48
C THR A 132 1.25 14.00 -2.25
N LEU A 133 1.76 12.99 -2.94
CA LEU A 133 2.95 13.06 -3.77
C LEU A 133 2.69 13.73 -5.12
N ASP A 134 1.52 13.48 -5.70
CA ASP A 134 1.28 13.63 -7.14
C ASP A 134 -0.19 13.91 -7.49
N ARG A 135 -0.78 14.90 -6.79
CA ARG A 135 -2.12 15.42 -7.04
C ARG A 135 -3.24 14.42 -6.72
N GLY A 136 -3.06 13.65 -5.64
CA GLY A 136 -4.07 12.72 -5.13
C GLY A 136 -4.01 11.34 -5.78
N ASP A 137 -2.91 10.96 -6.43
CA ASP A 137 -2.73 9.59 -6.91
C ASP A 137 -2.16 8.71 -5.78
N HIS A 138 -1.04 9.15 -5.22
CA HIS A 138 -0.30 8.50 -4.15
C HIS A 138 -0.14 9.44 -2.94
N LEU A 139 -0.09 8.84 -1.75
CA LEU A 139 0.31 9.54 -0.54
C LEU A 139 1.82 9.76 -0.54
N ASN A 140 2.24 10.88 0.06
CA ASN A 140 3.63 11.08 0.45
C ASN A 140 3.82 10.59 1.90
N ILE A 141 5.02 10.78 2.47
CA ILE A 141 5.31 10.31 3.83
C ILE A 141 4.33 10.83 4.89
N ASN A 142 3.85 12.08 4.78
CA ASN A 142 2.90 12.66 5.75
C ASN A 142 1.57 11.93 5.71
N GLY A 143 1.03 11.69 4.52
CA GLY A 143 -0.19 10.92 4.34
C GLY A 143 -0.02 9.46 4.75
N SER A 144 1.10 8.84 4.38
CA SER A 144 1.42 7.46 4.77
C SER A 144 1.48 7.28 6.29
N LYS A 145 2.04 8.24 7.04
CA LYS A 145 2.04 8.19 8.52
C LYS A 145 0.62 8.13 9.08
N LYS A 146 -0.28 8.99 8.60
CA LYS A 146 -1.66 9.07 9.07
C LYS A 146 -2.44 7.78 8.77
N VAL A 147 -2.31 7.28 7.55
CA VAL A 147 -2.91 6.00 7.13
C VAL A 147 -2.36 4.83 7.94
N ASN A 148 -1.03 4.73 8.11
CA ASN A 148 -0.41 3.67 8.88
C ASN A 148 -0.78 3.72 10.36
N ALA A 149 -0.88 4.91 10.96
CA ALA A 149 -1.31 5.07 12.35
C ALA A 149 -2.76 4.61 12.55
N TYR A 150 -3.64 4.84 11.58
CA TYR A 150 -5.01 4.36 11.63
C TYR A 150 -5.09 2.85 11.41
N PHE A 151 -4.54 2.35 10.29
CA PHE A 151 -4.65 0.94 9.94
C PHE A 151 -3.85 0.03 10.88
N GLY A 152 -2.71 0.51 11.41
CA GLY A 152 -1.94 -0.19 12.43
C GLY A 152 -2.73 -0.45 13.71
N LYS A 153 -3.67 0.44 14.09
CA LYS A 153 -4.58 0.18 15.21
C LYS A 153 -5.52 -0.97 14.91
N ILE A 154 -6.08 -1.03 13.69
CA ILE A 154 -6.93 -2.16 13.26
C ILE A 154 -6.14 -3.48 13.32
N LEU A 155 -4.91 -3.49 12.81
CA LEU A 155 -4.03 -4.66 12.85
C LEU A 155 -3.75 -5.12 14.29
N LYS A 156 -3.49 -4.19 15.20
CA LYS A 156 -3.27 -4.51 16.61
C LYS A 156 -4.55 -4.99 17.31
N GLU A 157 -5.65 -4.25 17.16
CA GLU A 157 -6.87 -4.45 17.94
C GLU A 157 -7.70 -5.62 17.44
N LYS A 158 -7.81 -5.83 16.11
CA LYS A 158 -8.64 -6.89 15.53
C LYS A 158 -7.86 -8.13 15.15
N TYR A 159 -6.62 -7.98 14.69
CA TYR A 159 -5.79 -9.09 14.21
C TYR A 159 -4.69 -9.49 15.21
N HIS A 160 -4.57 -8.76 16.32
CA HIS A 160 -3.65 -9.06 17.42
C HIS A 160 -2.21 -9.25 16.96
N ILE A 161 -1.80 -8.48 15.94
CA ILE A 161 -0.41 -8.52 15.47
C ILE A 161 0.49 -8.07 16.62
N PRO A 162 1.47 -8.90 17.03
CA PRO A 162 2.35 -8.61 18.16
C PRO A 162 3.22 -7.38 17.90
N ASP A 163 3.53 -6.67 18.98
CA ASP A 163 4.45 -5.55 19.00
C ASP A 163 5.83 -6.05 19.44
N HIS A 164 6.77 -6.14 18.49
CA HIS A 164 8.10 -6.70 18.70
C HIS A 164 9.18 -5.66 19.03
N ARG A 165 8.81 -4.39 19.30
CA ARG A 165 9.78 -3.35 19.61
C ARG A 165 10.57 -3.69 20.87
N GLY A 166 11.88 -3.51 20.83
CA GLY A 166 12.80 -3.86 21.93
C GLY A 166 13.16 -5.35 22.05
N GLU A 167 12.60 -6.24 21.21
CA GLU A 167 13.03 -7.63 21.16
C GLU A 167 14.33 -7.78 20.36
N ALA A 168 15.26 -8.60 20.86
CA ALA A 168 16.61 -8.74 20.26
C ALA A 168 16.57 -9.19 18.79
N ASP A 169 15.67 -10.11 18.46
CA ASP A 169 15.51 -10.64 17.09
C ASP A 169 14.97 -9.59 16.11
N TYR A 170 14.37 -8.51 16.62
CA TYR A 170 13.79 -7.42 15.83
C TYR A 170 14.56 -6.10 15.96
N ALA A 171 15.69 -6.07 16.66
CA ALA A 171 16.47 -4.85 16.94
C ALA A 171 16.85 -4.04 15.67
N ILE A 172 16.98 -4.70 14.52
CA ILE A 172 17.25 -4.05 13.23
C ILE A 172 16.15 -3.06 12.84
N TRP A 173 14.90 -3.31 13.21
CA TRP A 173 13.77 -2.42 12.93
C TRP A 173 13.86 -1.13 13.75
N ASP A 174 14.23 -1.23 15.03
CA ASP A 174 14.40 -0.06 15.91
C ASP A 174 15.61 0.78 15.46
N GLN A 175 16.73 0.12 15.11
CA GLN A 175 17.90 0.81 14.57
C GLN A 175 17.56 1.59 13.29
N GLN A 176 16.90 0.93 12.34
CA GLN A 176 16.54 1.56 11.07
C GLN A 176 15.53 2.69 11.23
N ALA A 177 14.55 2.54 12.12
CA ALA A 177 13.61 3.61 12.43
C ALA A 177 14.32 4.86 12.96
N ALA A 178 15.32 4.69 13.86
CA ALA A 178 16.11 5.78 14.40
C ALA A 178 17.02 6.44 13.35
N GLU A 179 17.61 5.67 12.44
CA GLU A 179 18.46 6.17 11.35
C GLU A 179 17.67 6.96 10.31
N LEU A 180 16.52 6.42 9.89
CA LEU A 180 15.70 6.98 8.83
C LEU A 180 14.98 8.26 9.27
N LYS A 181 14.71 8.41 10.57
CA LYS A 181 13.95 9.54 11.16
C LYS A 181 12.64 9.81 10.43
N LEU A 182 12.06 8.73 9.89
CA LEU A 182 10.85 8.78 9.10
C LEU A 182 9.61 8.83 9.98
N TYR A 183 9.68 8.42 11.25
CA TYR A 183 8.55 8.42 12.19
C TYR A 183 8.80 9.39 13.34
#